data_AF-A0A2N7I1Q3-F1
#
_entry.id   AF-A0A2N7I1Q3-F1
#
_cell.length_a   1.000
_cell.length_b   1.000
_cell.length_c   1.000
_cell.angle_alpha   90.00
_cell.angle_beta   90.00
_cell.angle_gamma   90.00
#
_symmetry.space_group_name_H-M   'P 1'
#
loop_
_entity.id
_entity.type
_entity.pdbx_description
1 polymer ?
#
loop_
_entity_poly.entity_id
_entity_poly.type
_entity_poly.pdbx_seq_one_letter_code
_entity_poly.pdbx_strand_id
1 'polypeptide(L)'
;MTCKEIDMIRTMMVFLTLVLVGCANDARLGQSVAQLKMEQTYNPNATQENLQVLPDGTGERMQAGYDAYVGKGDEDLTGNNSQVLQSFN
;
A
#
# COMPACT_ATOMS: atom_id res chain seq x y z
N MET A 1 39.86 -38.74 -6.09
CA MET A 1 39.54 -37.55 -5.28
C MET A 1 40.36 -37.63 -4.00
N THR A 2 41.27 -36.68 -3.79
CA THR A 2 42.18 -36.69 -2.63
C THR A 2 41.53 -35.97 -1.44
N CYS A 3 41.87 -36.32 -0.19
CA CYS A 3 41.27 -35.66 1.00
C CYS A 3 41.36 -34.13 0.97
N LYS A 4 42.43 -33.59 0.37
CA LYS A 4 42.66 -32.15 0.19
C LYS A 4 41.58 -31.48 -0.68
N GLU A 5 41.05 -32.17 -1.69
CA GLU A 5 39.97 -31.68 -2.54
C GLU A 5 38.63 -31.67 -1.79
N ILE A 6 38.40 -32.67 -0.94
CA ILE A 6 37.20 -32.77 -0.10
C ILE A 6 37.18 -31.64 0.94
N ASP A 7 38.31 -31.35 1.58
CA ASP A 7 38.44 -30.25 2.54
C ASP A 7 38.22 -28.88 1.88
N MET A 8 38.79 -28.66 0.68
CA MET A 8 38.59 -27.42 -0.08
C MET A 8 37.12 -27.19 -0.43
N ILE A 9 36.42 -28.24 -0.91
CA ILE A 9 34.99 -28.16 -1.24
C ILE A 9 34.16 -27.91 0.01
N ARG A 10 34.49 -28.55 1.13
CA ARG A 10 33.78 -28.38 2.40
C ARG A 10 33.91 -26.95 2.92
N THR A 11 35.10 -26.36 2.84
CA THR A 11 35.33 -24.96 3.19
C THR A 11 34.55 -24.01 2.29
N MET A 12 34.55 -24.23 0.96
CA MET A 12 33.78 -23.40 0.03
C MET A 12 32.27 -23.46 0.27
N MET A 13 31.73 -24.64 0.59
CA MET A 13 30.31 -24.81 0.89
C MET A 13 29.89 -24.05 2.16
N VAL A 14 30.75 -24.00 3.18
CA VAL A 14 30.49 -23.23 4.42
C VAL A 14 30.48 -21.72 4.14
N PHE A 15 31.38 -21.22 3.31
CA PHE A 15 31.35 -19.80 2.93
C PHE A 15 30.12 -19.46 2.09
N LEU A 16 29.70 -20.35 1.18
CA LEU A 16 28.50 -20.16 0.37
C LEU A 16 27.23 -20.10 1.23
N THR A 17 27.11 -20.96 2.25
CA THR A 17 25.95 -20.91 3.16
C THR A 17 25.94 -19.63 4.00
N LEU A 18 27.10 -19.13 4.44
CA LEU A 18 27.19 -17.86 5.17
C LEU A 18 26.79 -16.65 4.32
N VAL A 19 27.11 -16.64 3.02
CA VAL A 19 26.70 -15.58 2.09
C VAL A 19 25.18 -15.62 1.84
N LEU A 20 24.58 -16.80 1.74
CA LEU A 20 23.15 -16.96 1.50
C LEU A 20 22.28 -16.69 2.75
N VAL A 21 22.85 -16.76 3.95
CA VAL A 21 22.17 -16.40 5.22
C VAL A 21 22.30 -14.89 5.51
N GLY A 22 23.04 -14.13 4.69
CA GLY A 22 23.16 -12.69 4.76
C GLY A 22 21.86 -11.97 4.38
N CYS A 23 21.03 -11.69 5.39
CA CYS A 23 20.04 -10.63 5.50
C CYS A 23 19.38 -10.15 4.19
N ALA A 24 18.43 -10.92 3.67
CA ALA A 24 17.28 -10.32 2.99
C ALA A 24 16.52 -9.50 4.05
N ASN A 25 16.87 -8.23 4.14
CA ASN A 25 16.30 -7.28 5.09
C ASN A 25 14.89 -6.93 4.60
N ASP A 26 13.86 -7.59 5.13
CA ASP A 26 12.54 -6.96 5.12
C ASP A 26 12.63 -5.80 6.10
N ALA A 27 12.89 -4.58 5.59
CA ALA A 27 12.50 -3.39 6.33
C ALA A 27 11.04 -3.62 6.72
N ARG A 28 10.75 -3.79 8.02
CA ARG A 28 9.41 -4.15 8.47
C ARG A 28 8.46 -3.16 7.82
N LEU A 29 7.65 -3.62 6.86
CA LEU A 29 6.54 -2.84 6.29
C LEU A 29 5.63 -2.30 7.39
N GLY A 30 5.75 -2.84 8.61
CA GLY A 30 5.10 -2.39 9.82
C GLY A 30 5.55 -1.05 10.40
N GLN A 31 6.66 -0.40 10.03
CA GLN A 31 6.98 0.91 10.66
C GLN A 31 6.01 2.01 10.22
N SER A 32 5.83 2.19 8.92
CA SER A 32 4.86 3.12 8.36
C SER A 32 3.41 2.73 8.67
N VAL A 33 3.08 1.44 8.60
CA VAL A 33 1.74 0.95 8.98
C VAL A 33 1.47 1.06 10.48
N ALA A 34 2.47 0.84 11.34
CA ALA A 34 2.33 1.03 12.78
C ALA A 34 2.24 2.51 13.15
N GLN A 35 2.99 3.38 12.46
CA GLN A 35 2.89 4.82 12.64
C GLN A 35 1.48 5.31 12.26
N LEU A 36 0.95 4.89 11.10
CA LEU A 36 -0.44 5.20 10.72
C LEU A 36 -1.44 4.68 11.77
N LYS A 37 -1.28 3.45 12.26
CA LYS A 37 -2.15 2.89 13.32
C LYS A 37 -2.00 3.61 14.66
N MET A 38 -0.82 4.13 14.98
CA MET A 38 -0.57 4.89 16.21
C MET A 38 -1.12 6.32 16.12
N GLU A 39 -1.05 6.94 14.95
CA GLU A 39 -1.58 8.28 14.70
C GLU A 39 -3.11 8.26 14.54
N GLN A 40 -3.69 7.14 14.08
CA GLN A 40 -5.13 6.93 14.08
C GLN A 40 -5.65 6.73 15.50
N THR A 41 -6.20 7.79 16.08
CA THR A 41 -6.97 7.69 17.33
C THR A 41 -8.26 6.93 17.04
N TYR A 42 -8.36 5.67 17.49
CA TYR A 42 -9.60 4.91 17.38
C TYR A 42 -10.68 5.54 18.25
N ASN A 43 -11.62 6.24 17.61
CA ASN A 43 -12.78 6.81 18.27
C ASN A 43 -14.02 5.95 17.97
N PRO A 44 -14.51 5.15 18.94
CA PRO A 44 -15.69 4.29 18.73
C PRO A 44 -16.97 5.09 18.51
N ASN A 45 -16.99 6.38 18.86
CA ASN A 45 -18.11 7.28 18.68
C ASN A 45 -18.00 8.12 17.40
N ALA A 46 -16.94 7.95 16.60
CA ALA A 46 -16.69 8.77 15.39
C ALA A 46 -17.92 8.82 14.46
N THR A 47 -18.63 7.71 14.30
CA THR A 47 -19.86 7.66 13.50
C THR A 47 -20.96 8.56 14.06
N GLN A 48 -21.16 8.56 15.39
CA GLN A 48 -22.18 9.36 16.05
C GLN A 48 -21.79 10.85 16.03
N GLU A 49 -20.52 11.15 16.27
CA GLU A 49 -19.97 12.52 16.32
C GLU A 49 -19.96 13.18 14.93
N ASN A 50 -19.77 12.40 13.86
CA ASN A 50 -19.67 12.91 12.49
C ASN A 50 -21.01 12.91 11.73
N LEU A 51 -22.14 12.57 12.37
CA LEU A 51 -23.46 12.51 11.70
C LEU A 51 -23.86 13.78 10.94
N GLN A 52 -23.38 14.93 11.40
CA GLN A 52 -23.69 16.24 10.81
C GLN A 52 -22.47 16.89 10.14
N VAL A 53 -21.34 16.19 10.11
CA VAL A 53 -20.12 16.70 9.48
C VAL A 53 -20.20 16.37 8.00
N LEU A 54 -20.54 17.38 7.19
CA LEU A 54 -20.35 17.28 5.75
C LEU A 54 -18.89 17.63 5.44
N PRO A 55 -18.13 16.71 4.80
CA PRO A 55 -16.77 17.02 4.38
C PRO A 55 -16.80 18.06 3.28
N ASP A 56 -16.01 19.13 3.44
CA ASP A 56 -15.80 20.12 2.40
C ASP A 56 -14.98 19.52 1.26
N GLY A 57 -15.38 19.79 0.02
CA GLY A 57 -14.67 19.36 -1.17
C GLY A 57 -15.60 18.87 -2.28
N THR A 58 -15.06 18.75 -3.48
CA THR A 58 -15.79 18.36 -4.70
C THR A 58 -15.93 16.84 -4.83
N GLY A 59 -15.29 16.06 -3.97
CA GLY A 59 -15.17 14.61 -4.12
C GLY A 59 -14.29 14.19 -5.30
N GLU A 60 -13.54 15.12 -5.91
CA GLU A 60 -12.74 14.90 -7.13
C GLU A 60 -11.84 13.67 -7.07
N ARG A 61 -11.23 13.36 -5.92
CA ARG A 61 -10.38 12.17 -5.79
C ARG A 61 -11.16 10.87 -5.89
N MET A 62 -12.38 10.84 -5.37
CA MET A 62 -13.27 9.69 -5.48
C MET A 62 -13.82 9.59 -6.91
N GLN A 63 -14.16 10.73 -7.51
CA GLN A 63 -14.64 10.81 -8.88
C GLN A 63 -13.57 10.34 -9.87
N ALA A 64 -12.34 10.84 -9.79
CA ALA A 64 -11.22 10.41 -10.63
C ALA A 64 -10.93 8.90 -10.52
N GLY A 65 -11.01 8.33 -9.32
CA GLY A 65 -10.88 6.89 -9.11
C GLY A 65 -12.02 6.09 -9.75
N TYR A 66 -13.24 6.60 -9.66
CA TYR A 66 -14.40 6.01 -10.31
C TYR A 66 -14.30 6.10 -11.84
N ASP A 67 -13.93 7.25 -12.40
CA ASP A 67 -13.82 7.47 -13.84
C ASP A 67 -12.73 6.60 -14.48
N ALA A 68 -11.58 6.44 -13.80
CA ALA A 68 -10.56 5.48 -14.21
C ALA A 68 -11.07 4.02 -14.19
N TYR A 69 -11.92 3.67 -13.23
CA TYR A 69 -12.50 2.33 -13.14
C TYR A 69 -13.53 2.06 -14.24
N VAL A 70 -14.39 3.04 -14.57
CA VAL A 70 -15.41 2.90 -15.62
C VAL A 70 -14.90 3.25 -17.04
N GLY A 71 -13.65 3.68 -17.16
CA GLY A 71 -13.03 4.01 -18.45
C GLY A 71 -13.49 5.34 -19.05
N LYS A 72 -13.94 6.29 -18.22
CA LYS A 72 -14.27 7.65 -18.65
C LYS A 72 -13.01 8.50 -18.74
N GLY A 73 -12.84 9.25 -19.83
CA GLY A 73 -11.72 10.17 -20.03
C GLY A 73 -11.98 11.56 -19.43
N ASP A 74 -10.91 12.29 -19.10
CA ASP A 74 -10.94 13.64 -18.48
C ASP A 74 -11.79 14.67 -19.24
N GLU A 75 -12.08 14.43 -20.51
CA GLU A 75 -12.84 15.31 -21.41
C GLU A 75 -14.35 15.36 -21.06
N ASP A 76 -14.88 14.39 -20.32
CA ASP A 76 -16.31 14.29 -19.94
C ASP A 76 -16.66 14.97 -18.60
N LEU A 77 -15.67 15.46 -17.85
CA LEU A 77 -15.86 15.93 -16.48
C LEU A 77 -15.76 17.46 -16.38
N THR A 78 -16.84 18.16 -16.72
CA THR A 78 -16.90 19.63 -16.54
C THR A 78 -17.60 20.02 -15.24
N GLY A 79 -16.85 20.58 -14.28
CA GLY A 79 -17.39 21.41 -13.18
C GLY A 79 -16.89 21.07 -11.77
N ASN A 80 -16.71 22.11 -10.94
CA ASN A 80 -16.29 22.03 -9.52
C ASN A 80 -17.41 21.62 -8.54
N ASN A 81 -18.54 21.11 -9.02
CA ASN A 81 -19.70 20.78 -8.15
C ASN A 81 -20.04 19.31 -8.27
N SER A 82 -20.55 18.73 -7.18
CA SER A 82 -21.04 17.36 -7.12
C SER A 82 -22.16 17.13 -8.15
N GLN A 83 -22.02 16.10 -8.99
CA GLN A 83 -23.02 15.74 -10.01
C GLN A 83 -23.59 14.36 -9.71
N VAL A 84 -24.91 14.20 -9.86
CA VAL A 84 -25.60 12.91 -9.71
C VAL A 84 -25.78 12.29 -11.09
N LEU A 85 -25.18 11.12 -11.31
CA LEU A 85 -25.38 10.35 -12.54
C LEU A 85 -26.79 9.78 -12.59
N GLN A 86 -27.57 10.15 -13.61
CA GLN A 86 -28.96 9.69 -13.77
C GLN A 86 -29.10 8.35 -14.51
N SER A 87 -28.00 7.77 -14.99
CA SER A 87 -28.02 6.49 -15.71
C SER A 87 -26.65 5.80 -15.64
N PHE A 88 -26.68 4.49 -15.47
CA PHE A 88 -25.56 3.59 -15.71
C PHE A 88 -25.95 2.73 -16.91
N ASN A 89 -25.17 2.78 -17.98
CA ASN A 89 -25.32 1.94 -19.16
C ASN A 89 -24.49 0.67 -18.97
#